data_AF-A0AAC9VJW0-F1
#
_entry.id   AF-A0AAC9VJW0-F1
#
_cell.length_a   1.000
_cell.length_b   1.000
_cell.length_c   1.000
_cell.angle_alpha   90.00
_cell.angle_beta   90.00
_cell.angle_gamma   90.00
#
_symmetry.space_group_name_H-M   'P 1'
#
loop_
_entity.id
_entity.type
_entity.pdbx_description
1 polymer ?
#
loop_
_entity_poly.entity_id
_entity_poly.type
_entity_poly.pdbx_seq_one_letter_code
_entity_poly.pdbx_strand_id
1 'polypeptide(L)'
;MTSSIFSIGFYQLLIKSIIFRKTRLMLSSFPFFIDMTAACIQAGMTIENALTYSAENFYKINEDIASLIIQVVRKAEVHGLENAMKTLYQEVSFLEIKMFCNAVQNSVDFGSSVYEHLMKFSTDIREMQLMESEEKISKLSVKLTLILFLFILIPFILLIISPTALELFLGDPFL
;
A
#
# COMPACT_ATOMS: atom_id res chain seq x y z
N MET A 1 62.48 8.90 13.13
CA MET A 1 61.20 8.19 12.92
C MET A 1 59.97 9.01 13.33
N THR A 2 60.02 9.81 14.40
CA THR A 2 58.89 10.66 14.85
C THR A 2 58.48 11.76 13.85
N SER A 3 59.43 12.37 13.14
CA SER A 3 59.14 13.45 12.18
C SER A 3 58.39 12.99 10.91
N SER A 4 58.63 11.77 10.42
CA SER A 4 57.88 11.21 9.28
C SER A 4 56.44 10.88 9.64
N ILE A 5 56.20 10.38 10.85
CA ILE A 5 54.84 10.07 11.36
C ILE A 5 54.02 11.35 11.51
N PHE A 6 54.64 12.43 12.01
CA PHE A 6 54.00 13.72 12.15
C PHE A 6 53.65 14.34 10.78
N SER A 7 54.52 14.20 9.79
CA SER A 7 54.27 14.69 8.43
C SER A 7 53.10 13.94 7.77
N ILE A 8 53.05 12.61 7.84
CA ILE A 8 51.95 11.79 7.29
C ILE A 8 50.63 12.11 8.00
N GLY A 9 50.65 12.23 9.33
CA GLY A 9 49.47 12.62 10.10
C GLY A 9 48.96 14.02 9.73
N PHE A 10 49.87 14.99 9.54
CA PHE A 10 49.52 16.34 9.13
C PHE A 10 48.91 16.39 7.72
N TYR A 11 49.48 15.69 6.74
CA TYR A 11 48.88 15.58 5.40
C TYR A 11 47.49 14.92 5.44
N GLN A 12 47.31 13.87 6.24
CA GLN A 12 46.02 13.21 6.38
C GLN A 12 44.98 14.12 7.06
N LEU A 13 45.37 14.94 8.04
CA LEU A 13 44.50 15.91 8.70
C LEU A 13 44.11 17.07 7.76
N LEU A 14 45.04 17.55 6.94
CA LEU A 14 44.76 18.59 5.93
C LEU A 14 43.80 18.10 4.85
N ILE A 15 44.02 16.90 4.31
CA ILE A 15 43.12 16.29 3.31
C ILE A 15 41.73 16.08 3.91
N LYS A 16 41.65 15.53 5.14
CA LYS A 16 40.37 15.36 5.87
C LYS A 16 39.65 16.69 6.06
N SER A 17 40.36 17.77 6.40
CA SER A 17 39.78 19.09 6.61
C SER A 17 39.25 19.73 5.31
N ILE A 18 39.95 19.53 4.19
CA ILE A 18 39.51 20.04 2.87
C ILE A 18 38.29 19.25 2.37
N ILE A 19 38.31 17.93 2.49
CA ILE A 19 37.16 17.06 2.15
C ILE A 19 35.97 17.45 3.00
N PHE A 20 36.16 17.61 4.31
CA PHE A 20 35.09 18.00 5.23
C PHE A 20 34.45 19.34 4.85
N ARG A 21 35.23 20.35 4.44
CA ARG A 21 34.69 21.64 3.97
C ARG A 21 33.89 21.51 2.69
N LYS A 22 34.40 20.77 1.69
CA LYS A 22 33.67 20.52 0.44
C LYS A 22 32.37 19.75 0.69
N THR A 23 32.39 18.73 1.54
CA THR A 23 31.19 17.95 1.83
C THR A 23 30.18 18.70 2.70
N ARG A 24 30.63 19.60 3.58
CA ARG A 24 29.72 20.51 4.31
C ARG A 24 28.96 21.44 3.36
N LEU A 25 29.63 21.96 2.32
CA LEU A 25 28.97 22.76 1.29
C LEU A 25 27.99 21.93 0.47
N MET A 26 28.36 20.70 0.10
CA MET A 26 27.47 19.75 -0.57
C MET A 26 26.21 19.46 0.26
N LEU A 27 26.35 19.18 1.56
CA LEU A 27 25.24 18.87 2.46
C LEU A 27 24.35 20.07 2.80
N SER A 28 24.77 21.31 2.49
CA SER A 28 23.96 22.50 2.78
C SER A 28 22.61 22.49 2.06
N SER A 29 22.53 21.82 0.89
CA SER A 29 21.30 21.67 0.11
C SER A 29 20.50 20.43 0.50
N PHE A 30 21.05 19.51 1.30
CA PHE A 30 20.42 18.23 1.63
C PHE A 30 19.05 18.38 2.34
N PRO A 31 18.82 19.36 3.24
CA PRO A 31 17.48 19.60 3.78
C PRO A 31 16.44 19.89 2.69
N PHE A 32 16.79 20.66 1.66
CA PHE A 32 15.89 20.95 0.54
C PHE A 32 15.52 19.69 -0.26
N PHE A 33 16.47 18.74 -0.39
CA PHE A 33 16.19 17.43 -0.97
C PHE A 33 15.20 16.62 -0.12
N ILE A 34 15.36 16.66 1.21
CA ILE A 34 14.45 15.97 2.14
C ILE A 34 13.05 16.58 2.05
N ASP A 35 12.93 17.91 2.01
CA ASP A 35 11.64 18.60 1.88
C ASP A 35 10.92 18.22 0.58
N MET A 36 11.66 18.17 -0.53
CA MET A 36 11.12 17.72 -1.81
C MET A 36 10.63 16.27 -1.76
N THR A 37 11.43 15.38 -1.15
CA THR A 37 11.07 13.97 -0.99
C THR A 37 9.83 13.81 -0.10
N ALA A 38 9.76 14.55 1.00
CA ALA A 38 8.63 14.57 1.91
C ALA A 38 7.34 15.07 1.23
N ALA A 39 7.43 16.13 0.43
CA ALA A 39 6.30 16.63 -0.35
C ALA A 39 5.78 15.59 -1.36
N CYS A 40 6.68 14.83 -2.00
CA CYS A 40 6.30 13.75 -2.91
C CYS A 40 5.59 12.60 -2.18
N ILE A 41 6.09 12.22 -1.00
CA ILE A 41 5.44 11.19 -0.16
C ILE A 41 4.08 11.68 0.33
N GLN A 42 3.97 12.94 0.75
CA GLN A 42 2.71 13.56 1.16
C GLN A 42 1.68 13.60 0.02
N ALA A 43 2.15 13.74 -1.23
CA ALA A 43 1.32 13.66 -2.42
C ALA A 43 0.88 12.22 -2.78
N GLY A 44 1.31 11.20 -2.03
CA GLY A 44 0.91 9.81 -2.21
C GLY A 44 1.88 8.96 -3.03
N MET A 45 3.10 9.45 -3.31
CA MET A 45 4.13 8.63 -3.95
C MET A 45 4.71 7.62 -2.95
N THR A 46 5.04 6.42 -3.43
CA THR A 46 5.85 5.47 -2.66
C THR A 46 7.21 6.07 -2.36
N ILE A 47 7.87 5.62 -1.29
CA ILE A 47 9.18 6.14 -0.89
C ILE A 47 10.21 5.98 -2.03
N GLU A 48 10.22 4.83 -2.71
CA GLU A 48 11.11 4.57 -3.85
C GLU A 48 10.86 5.54 -5.02
N ASN A 49 9.59 5.79 -5.36
CA ASN A 49 9.23 6.73 -6.42
C ASN A 49 9.54 8.18 -6.02
N ALA A 50 9.29 8.55 -4.76
CA ALA A 50 9.60 9.87 -4.24
C ALA A 50 11.10 10.15 -4.25
N LEU A 51 11.92 9.17 -3.88
CA LEU A 51 13.40 9.26 -3.94
C LEU A 51 13.88 9.42 -5.39
N THR A 52 13.33 8.63 -6.31
CA THR A 52 13.67 8.69 -7.74
C THR A 52 13.35 10.06 -8.31
N TYR A 53 12.10 10.50 -8.15
CA TYR A 53 11.64 11.79 -8.64
C TYR A 53 12.41 12.96 -8.02
N SER A 54 12.65 12.92 -6.71
CA SER A 54 13.39 13.97 -6.03
C SER A 54 14.84 14.00 -6.52
N ALA A 55 15.48 12.85 -6.74
CA ALA A 55 16.87 12.81 -7.21
C ALA A 55 17.02 13.35 -8.64
N GLU A 56 16.10 13.02 -9.55
CA GLU A 56 16.11 13.55 -10.92
C GLU A 56 15.94 15.07 -10.96
N ASN A 57 15.02 15.61 -10.16
CA ASN A 57 14.76 17.05 -10.12
C ASN A 57 15.84 17.82 -9.35
N PHE A 58 16.45 17.20 -8.35
CA PHE A 58 17.50 17.80 -7.53
C PHE A 58 18.87 17.81 -8.23
N TYR A 59 19.02 17.08 -9.34
CA TYR A 59 20.25 17.04 -10.13
C TYR A 59 20.75 18.43 -10.55
N LYS A 60 19.83 19.35 -10.87
CA LYS A 60 20.17 20.75 -11.25
C LYS A 60 20.62 21.62 -10.08
N ILE A 61 20.33 21.20 -8.84
CA ILE A 61 20.62 21.94 -7.62
C ILE A 61 21.93 21.45 -7.02
N ASN A 62 22.07 20.13 -6.92
CA ASN A 62 23.27 19.49 -6.41
C ASN A 62 23.41 18.09 -7.01
N GLU A 63 24.26 18.00 -8.03
CA GLU A 63 24.55 16.76 -8.76
C GLU A 63 25.13 15.67 -7.84
N ASP A 64 25.97 16.04 -6.87
CA ASP A 64 26.62 15.08 -5.99
C ASP A 64 25.59 14.34 -5.11
N ILE A 65 24.60 15.04 -4.56
CA ILE A 65 23.52 14.43 -3.77
C ILE A 65 22.60 13.62 -4.68
N ALA A 66 22.19 14.19 -5.81
CA ALA A 66 21.31 13.51 -6.75
C ALA A 66 21.90 12.18 -7.24
N SER A 67 23.17 12.19 -7.65
CA SER A 67 23.87 10.98 -8.11
C SER A 67 24.02 9.93 -7.02
N LEU A 68 24.29 10.35 -5.77
CA LEU A 68 24.32 9.46 -4.61
C LEU A 68 22.96 8.77 -4.41
N ILE A 69 21.86 9.52 -4.43
CA ILE A 69 20.53 8.96 -4.25
C ILE A 69 20.12 8.08 -5.43
N ILE A 70 20.44 8.44 -6.67
CA ILE A 70 20.17 7.60 -7.86
C ILE A 70 20.88 6.24 -7.73
N GLN A 71 22.12 6.21 -7.24
CA GLN A 71 22.82 4.95 -7.00
C GLN A 71 22.11 4.10 -5.93
N VAL A 72 21.59 4.74 -4.89
CA VAL A 72 20.85 4.07 -3.82
C VAL A 72 19.54 3.49 -4.33
N VAL A 73 18.79 4.26 -5.13
CA VAL A 73 17.56 3.79 -5.79
C VAL A 73 17.86 2.58 -6.68
N ARG A 74 18.90 2.62 -7.51
CA ARG A 74 19.29 1.47 -8.34
C ARG A 74 19.69 0.25 -7.51
N LYS A 75 20.38 0.44 -6.38
CA LYS A 75 20.69 -0.65 -5.44
C LYS A 75 19.39 -1.19 -4.81
N ALA A 76 18.41 -0.33 -4.52
CA ALA A 76 17.12 -0.71 -3.96
C ALA A 76 16.29 -1.58 -4.92
N GLU A 77 16.33 -1.30 -6.22
CA GLU A 77 15.64 -2.13 -7.24
C GLU A 77 16.13 -3.58 -7.26
N VAL A 78 17.41 -3.83 -6.94
CA VAL A 78 18.03 -5.16 -6.99
C VAL A 78 17.99 -5.88 -5.64
N HIS A 79 18.21 -5.16 -4.54
CA HIS A 79 18.42 -5.75 -3.21
C HIS A 79 17.36 -5.34 -2.17
N GLY A 80 16.38 -4.50 -2.54
CA GLY A 80 15.39 -3.91 -1.66
C GLY A 80 15.87 -2.60 -1.01
N LEU A 81 14.92 -1.70 -0.73
CA LEU A 81 15.19 -0.38 -0.16
C LEU A 81 15.87 -0.43 1.20
N GLU A 82 15.48 -1.39 2.07
CA GLU A 82 16.09 -1.58 3.39
C GLU A 82 17.60 -1.85 3.27
N ASN A 83 17.99 -2.82 2.43
CA ASN A 83 19.39 -3.18 2.23
C ASN A 83 20.17 -2.04 1.58
N ALA A 84 19.60 -1.35 0.60
CA ALA A 84 20.24 -0.21 -0.05
C ALA A 84 20.51 0.95 0.92
N MET A 85 19.55 1.27 1.79
CA MET A 85 19.72 2.29 2.83
C MET A 85 20.72 1.86 3.91
N LYS A 86 20.76 0.58 4.27
CA LYS A 86 21.76 0.02 5.18
C LYS A 86 23.18 0.11 4.61
N THR A 87 23.35 -0.20 3.31
CA THR A 87 24.62 -0.03 2.62
C THR A 87 25.04 1.44 2.59
N LEU A 88 24.13 2.36 2.25
CA LEU A 88 24.40 3.80 2.28
C LEU A 88 24.81 4.29 3.68
N TYR A 89 24.13 3.82 4.73
CA TYR A 89 24.44 4.14 6.12
C TYR A 89 25.87 3.71 6.52
N GLN A 90 26.34 2.58 6.01
CA GLN A 90 27.69 2.07 6.27
C GLN A 90 28.77 2.79 5.45
N GLU A 91 28.47 3.15 4.20
CA GLU A 91 29.41 3.83 3.29
C GLU A 91 29.63 5.31 3.67
N VAL A 92 28.61 5.96 4.23
CA VAL A 92 28.64 7.39 4.51
C VAL A 92 29.06 7.70 5.96
N SER A 93 29.93 8.70 6.13
CA SER A 93 30.39 9.16 7.46
C SER A 93 29.61 10.36 8.04
N PHE A 94 28.67 10.93 7.30
CA PHE A 94 27.94 12.14 7.68
C PHE A 94 26.67 11.81 8.49
N LEU A 95 26.45 12.54 9.58
CA LEU A 95 25.34 12.30 10.51
C LEU A 95 23.99 12.57 9.83
N GLU A 96 23.91 13.60 9.01
CA GLU A 96 22.71 14.06 8.33
C GLU A 96 22.15 12.98 7.40
N ILE A 97 23.02 12.34 6.61
CA ILE A 97 22.66 11.23 5.73
C ILE A 97 22.29 9.98 6.53
N LYS A 98 23.01 9.69 7.62
CA LYS A 98 22.68 8.56 8.51
C LYS A 98 21.31 8.70 9.15
N MET A 99 20.97 9.89 9.63
CA MET A 99 19.65 10.19 10.17
C MET A 99 18.57 10.02 9.12
N PHE A 100 18.81 10.50 7.90
CA PHE A 100 17.92 10.28 6.77
C PHE A 100 17.71 8.80 6.47
N CYS A 101 18.78 7.99 6.37
CA CYS A 101 18.69 6.55 6.12
C CYS A 101 17.85 5.83 7.18
N ASN A 102 18.02 6.18 8.46
CA ASN A 102 17.24 5.60 9.55
C ASN A 102 15.76 6.03 9.48
N ALA A 103 15.49 7.30 9.18
CA ALA A 103 14.12 7.79 9.01
C ALA A 103 13.42 7.10 7.84
N VAL A 104 14.12 6.89 6.72
CA VAL A 104 13.59 6.15 5.58
C VAL A 104 13.33 4.69 5.95
N GLN A 105 14.28 3.99 6.57
CA GLN A 105 14.06 2.60 7.01
C GLN A 105 12.86 2.46 7.95
N ASN A 106 12.71 3.36 8.93
CA ASN A 106 11.57 3.36 9.85
C ASN A 106 10.22 3.68 9.19
N SER A 107 10.22 4.29 8.00
CA SER A 107 8.99 4.64 7.26
C SER A 107 8.59 3.61 6.22
N VAL A 108 9.51 2.75 5.78
CA VAL A 108 9.21 1.61 4.90
C VAL A 108 8.17 0.67 5.52
N ASP A 109 8.21 0.50 6.85
CA ASP A 109 7.23 -0.30 7.61
C ASP A 109 5.78 0.20 7.43
N PHE A 110 5.59 1.49 7.16
CA PHE A 110 4.27 2.10 6.93
C PHE A 110 3.89 2.16 5.44
N GLY A 111 4.86 2.19 4.52
CA GLY A 111 4.60 2.33 3.08
C GLY A 111 4.08 1.05 2.41
N SER A 112 4.66 -0.11 2.71
CA SER A 112 4.21 -1.39 2.16
C SER A 112 2.90 -1.87 2.80
N SER A 113 2.76 -1.68 4.11
CA SER A 113 1.58 -2.10 4.87
C SER A 113 0.31 -1.34 4.47
N VAL A 114 0.39 -0.05 4.13
CA VAL A 114 -0.79 0.72 3.69
C VAL A 114 -1.29 0.24 2.32
N TYR A 115 -0.40 -0.07 1.37
CA TYR A 115 -0.80 -0.62 0.08
C TYR A 115 -1.47 -2.00 0.23
N GLU A 116 -0.87 -2.90 1.01
CA GLU A 116 -1.45 -4.21 1.31
C GLU A 116 -2.81 -4.09 2.03
N HIS A 117 -2.92 -3.15 2.96
CA HIS A 117 -4.17 -2.88 3.67
C HIS A 117 -5.26 -2.34 2.73
N LEU A 118 -4.93 -1.44 1.80
CA LEU A 118 -5.90 -0.95 0.82
C LEU A 118 -6.30 -2.02 -0.19
N MET A 119 -5.37 -2.90 -0.59
CA MET A 119 -5.69 -4.04 -1.45
C MET A 119 -6.59 -5.06 -0.75
N LYS A 120 -6.32 -5.34 0.52
CA LYS A 120 -7.18 -6.17 1.36
C LYS A 120 -8.55 -5.52 1.56
N PHE A 121 -8.59 -4.24 1.92
CA PHE A 121 -9.83 -3.48 2.07
C PHE A 121 -10.64 -3.42 0.77
N SER A 122 -10.00 -3.26 -0.39
CA SER A 122 -10.68 -3.33 -1.69
C SER A 122 -11.23 -4.72 -1.97
N THR A 123 -10.59 -5.78 -1.48
CA THR A 123 -11.07 -7.17 -1.61
C THR A 123 -12.28 -7.38 -0.70
N ASP A 124 -12.20 -6.93 0.55
CA ASP A 124 -13.30 -6.99 1.52
C ASP A 124 -14.56 -6.24 1.00
N ILE A 125 -14.38 -5.07 0.35
CA ILE A 125 -15.51 -4.35 -0.29
C ILE A 125 -16.13 -5.16 -1.43
N ARG A 126 -15.33 -5.82 -2.28
CA ARG A 126 -15.85 -6.67 -3.37
C ARG A 126 -16.63 -7.86 -2.82
N GLU A 127 -16.14 -8.47 -1.74
CA GLU A 127 -16.85 -9.55 -1.05
C GLU A 127 -18.16 -9.07 -0.43
N MET A 128 -18.18 -7.89 0.20
CA MET A 128 -19.40 -7.29 0.74
C MET A 128 -20.45 -7.04 -0.36
N GLN A 129 -20.04 -6.50 -1.52
CA GLN A 129 -20.94 -6.31 -2.67
C GLN A 129 -21.51 -7.64 -3.20
N LEU A 130 -20.71 -8.71 -3.15
CA LEU A 130 -21.17 -10.06 -3.51
C LEU A 130 -22.22 -10.55 -2.49
N MET A 131 -21.95 -10.42 -1.19
CA MET A 131 -22.89 -10.81 -0.12
C MET A 131 -24.23 -10.07 -0.23
N GLU A 132 -24.23 -8.76 -0.53
CA GLU A 132 -25.46 -8.00 -0.75
C GLU A 132 -26.25 -8.50 -1.97
N SER A 133 -25.54 -8.94 -3.01
CA SER A 133 -26.14 -9.53 -4.20
C SER A 133 -26.76 -10.90 -3.91
N GLU A 134 -26.06 -11.73 -3.14
CA GLU A 134 -26.55 -13.03 -2.68
C GLU A 134 -27.76 -12.91 -1.74
N GLU A 135 -27.79 -11.90 -0.85
CA GLU A 135 -28.93 -11.65 0.03
C GLU A 135 -30.20 -11.34 -0.77
N LYS A 136 -30.09 -10.54 -1.82
CA LYS A 136 -31.21 -10.22 -2.73
C LYS A 136 -31.72 -11.48 -3.45
N ILE A 137 -30.81 -12.33 -3.93
CA ILE A 137 -31.14 -13.61 -4.57
C ILE A 137 -31.84 -14.56 -3.57
N SER A 138 -31.33 -14.64 -2.34
CA SER A 138 -31.90 -15.47 -1.28
C SER A 138 -33.33 -15.05 -0.94
N LYS A 139 -33.59 -13.75 -0.81
CA LYS A 139 -34.95 -13.21 -0.59
C LYS A 139 -35.90 -13.49 -1.75
N LEU A 140 -35.42 -13.46 -2.99
CA LEU A 140 -36.22 -13.84 -4.16
C LEU A 140 -36.60 -15.32 -4.13
N SER A 141 -35.65 -16.20 -3.79
CA SER A 141 -35.87 -17.66 -3.70
C SER A 141 -36.97 -18.01 -2.69
N VAL A 142 -37.00 -17.36 -1.52
CA VAL A 142 -38.03 -17.59 -0.50
C VAL A 142 -39.42 -17.19 -1.00
N LYS A 143 -39.55 -16.06 -1.70
CA LYS A 143 -40.84 -15.61 -2.27
C LYS A 143 -41.37 -16.59 -3.31
N LEU A 144 -40.48 -17.13 -4.17
CA LEU A 144 -40.86 -18.11 -5.18
C LEU A 144 -41.37 -19.40 -4.53
N THR A 145 -40.69 -19.90 -3.49
CA THR A 145 -41.15 -21.09 -2.75
C THR A 145 -42.55 -20.91 -2.17
N LEU A 146 -42.83 -19.75 -1.57
CA LEU A 146 -44.16 -19.45 -1.02
C LEU A 146 -45.24 -19.39 -2.11
N ILE A 147 -44.95 -18.75 -3.25
CA ILE A 147 -45.88 -18.66 -4.39
C ILE A 147 -46.21 -20.05 -4.93
N LEU A 148 -45.21 -20.92 -5.05
CA LEU A 148 -45.38 -22.30 -5.55
C LEU A 148 -46.20 -23.15 -4.60
N PHE A 149 -45.96 -23.02 -3.28
CA PHE A 149 -46.74 -23.73 -2.27
C PHE A 149 -48.23 -23.37 -2.37
N LEU A 150 -48.57 -22.09 -2.48
CA LEU A 150 -49.95 -21.64 -2.61
C LEU A 150 -50.60 -22.16 -3.90
N PHE A 151 -49.86 -22.17 -5.01
CA PHE A 151 -50.34 -22.66 -6.30
C PHE A 151 -50.69 -24.16 -6.30
N ILE A 152 -50.00 -24.97 -5.50
CA ILE A 152 -50.32 -26.41 -5.34
C ILE A 152 -51.46 -26.60 -4.34
N LEU A 153 -51.47 -25.82 -3.25
CA LEU A 153 -52.44 -25.96 -2.17
C LEU A 153 -53.87 -25.62 -2.62
N ILE A 154 -54.06 -24.52 -3.37
CA ILE A 154 -55.39 -24.08 -3.83
C ILE A 154 -56.12 -25.17 -4.64
N PRO A 155 -55.56 -25.73 -5.74
CA PRO A 155 -56.24 -26.77 -6.50
C PRO A 155 -56.39 -28.07 -5.71
N PHE A 156 -55.47 -28.39 -4.79
CA PHE A 156 -55.61 -29.55 -3.91
C PHE A 156 -56.84 -29.44 -3.00
N ILE A 157 -57.06 -28.28 -2.37
CA ILE A 157 -58.25 -28.02 -1.56
C ILE A 157 -59.52 -28.08 -2.41
N LEU A 158 -59.51 -27.48 -3.60
CA LEU A 158 -60.64 -27.55 -4.53
C LEU A 158 -60.96 -28.99 -4.93
N LEU A 159 -59.95 -29.82 -5.16
CA LEU A 159 -60.12 -31.23 -5.51
C LEU A 159 -60.77 -32.02 -4.36
N ILE A 160 -60.40 -31.75 -3.11
CA ILE A 160 -61.01 -32.38 -1.92
C ILE A 160 -62.45 -31.91 -1.70
N ILE A 161 -62.72 -30.61 -1.84
CA ILE A 161 -64.05 -30.05 -1.61
C ILE A 161 -65.02 -30.42 -2.74
N SER A 162 -64.53 -30.55 -3.98
CA SER A 162 -65.34 -30.87 -5.15
C SER A 162 -66.27 -32.09 -5.00
N PRO A 163 -65.83 -33.28 -4.55
CA PRO A 163 -66.73 -34.42 -4.37
C PRO A 163 -67.75 -34.18 -3.26
N THR A 164 -67.36 -33.59 -2.13
CA THR A 164 -68.29 -33.31 -1.02
C THR A 164 -69.33 -32.26 -1.40
N ALA A 165 -68.94 -31.25 -2.17
CA ALA A 165 -69.86 -30.24 -2.70
C ALA A 165 -70.78 -30.82 -3.78
N LEU A 166 -70.30 -31.74 -4.63
CA LEU A 166 -71.13 -32.44 -5.61
C LEU A 166 -72.13 -33.39 -4.92
N GLU A 167 -71.72 -34.12 -3.88
CA GLU A 167 -72.63 -34.96 -3.08
C GLU A 167 -73.73 -34.13 -2.41
N LEU A 168 -73.42 -32.95 -1.88
CA LEU A 168 -74.40 -32.03 -1.28
C LEU A 168 -75.32 -31.36 -2.32
N PHE A 169 -74.91 -31.25 -3.57
CA PHE A 169 -75.72 -30.60 -4.62
C PHE A 169 -76.53 -31.62 -5.44
N LEU A 170 -76.07 -32.87 -5.54
CA LEU A 170 -76.74 -33.95 -6.25
C LEU A 170 -77.56 -34.88 -5.31
N GLY A 171 -77.36 -34.83 -4.00
CA GLY A 171 -78.34 -35.27 -3.00
C GLY A 171 -78.97 -34.01 -2.37
N ASP A 172 -80.25 -33.66 -2.59
CA ASP A 172 -81.41 -34.54 -2.69
C ASP A 172 -82.43 -34.03 -3.73
N PRO A 173 -82.87 -34.87 -4.67
CA PRO A 173 -84.28 -34.95 -4.96
C PRO A 173 -84.76 -36.31 -4.46
N PHE A 174 -85.79 -36.26 -3.62
CA PHE A 174 -86.58 -37.37 -3.09
C PHE A 174 -86.09 -37.98 -1.77
N LEU A 175 -87.00 -37.85 -0.79
CA LEU A 175 -87.44 -38.86 0.19
C LEU A 175 -86.55 -40.10 0.39
#